data_AF-A0A7X7IPW6-F1
#
_entry.id   AF-A0A7X7IPW6-F1
#
_cell.length_a   1.000
_cell.length_b   1.000
_cell.length_c   1.000
_cell.angle_alpha   90.00
_cell.angle_beta   90.00
_cell.angle_gamma   90.00
#
_symmetry.space_group_name_H-M   'P 1'
#
loop_
_entity.id
_entity.type
_entity.pdbx_description
1 polymer ?
#
loop_
_entity_poly.entity_id
_entity_poly.type
_entity_poly.pdbx_seq_one_letter_code
_entity_poly.pdbx_strand_id
1 'polypeptide(L)' 'MYVDYKDVELLKKLTNRQGKIISRRKSGCTAASQHAVSLAVKRARFMALMSYVGD' A
#
# COMPACT_ATOMS: atom_id res chain seq x y z
N MET A 1 10.04 9.98 5.67
CA MET A 1 9.26 9.82 4.43
C MET A 1 7.80 9.64 4.80
N TYR A 2 6.91 10.42 4.19
CA TYR A 2 5.47 10.34 4.41
C TYR A 2 4.79 9.80 3.15
N VAL A 3 3.82 8.91 3.32
CA VAL A 3 2.97 8.38 2.25
C VAL A 3 1.54 8.61 2.73
N ASP A 4 0.79 9.42 1.98
CA ASP A 4 -0.60 9.69 2.33
C ASP A 4 -1.45 8.45 2.07
N TYR A 5 -2.27 8.07 3.05
CA TYR A 5 -3.20 6.94 2.90
C TYR A 5 -4.41 7.30 2.03
N LYS A 6 -4.62 8.58 1.75
CA LYS A 6 -5.67 9.08 0.85
C LYS A 6 -5.29 9.00 -0.63
N ASP A 7 -3.99 8.85 -0.94
CA ASP A 7 -3.54 8.64 -2.32
C ASP A 7 -3.73 7.17 -2.74
N VAL A 8 -4.99 6.81 -2.98
CA VAL A 8 -5.39 5.44 -3.30
C VAL A 8 -4.77 4.97 -4.62
N GLU A 9 -4.54 5.87 -5.57
CA GLU A 9 -3.93 5.53 -6.86
C GLU A 9 -2.48 5.05 -6.71
N LEU A 10 -1.70 5.76 -5.88
CA LEU A 10 -0.34 5.33 -5.52
C LEU A 10 -0.37 3.99 -4.79
N LEU A 11 -1.24 3.85 -3.79
CA LEU A 11 -1.31 2.63 -2.98
C LEU A 11 -1.77 1.41 -3.79
N LYS A 12 -2.68 1.57 -4.74
CA LYS A 12 -3.12 0.50 -5.65
C LYS A 12 -1.96 -0.06 -6.47
N LYS A 13 -1.06 0.80 -6.97
CA LYS A 13 0.16 0.38 -7.71
C LYS A 13 1.13 -0.44 -6.84
N LEU A 14 1.07 -0.27 -5.52
CA LEU A 14 1.91 -0.97 -4.54
C LEU A 14 1.22 -2.20 -3.93
N THR A 15 0.03 -2.54 -4.43
CA THR A 15 -0.69 -3.78 -4.11
C THR A 15 -0.85 -4.65 -5.35
N ASN A 16 -0.93 -5.95 -5.17
CA ASN A 16 -1.24 -6.87 -6.26
C ASN A 16 -2.77 -6.99 -6.45
N ARG A 17 -3.18 -7.68 -7.52
CA ARG A 17 -4.60 -7.91 -7.84
C ARG A 17 -5.38 -8.59 -6.71
N GLN A 18 -4.73 -9.40 -5.88
CA GLN A 18 -5.34 -10.07 -4.74
C GLN A 18 -5.47 -9.17 -3.50
N GLY A 19 -5.13 -7.88 -3.60
CA GLY A 19 -5.15 -6.97 -2.47
C GLY A 19 -4.01 -7.21 -1.46
N LYS A 20 -2.92 -7.88 -1.83
CA LYS A 20 -1.72 -8.04 -0.97
C LYS A 20 -0.70 -6.95 -1.30
N ILE A 21 0.01 -6.45 -0.29
CA ILE A 21 1.09 -5.48 -0.47
C ILE A 21 2.25 -6.14 -1.22
N ILE A 22 2.74 -5.50 -2.28
CA ILE A 22 3.87 -6.00 -3.06
C ILE A 22 5.14 -5.98 -2.21
N SER A 23 5.98 -7.02 -2.34
CA SER A 23 7.23 -7.11 -1.59
C SER A 23 8.23 -6.04 -2.02
N ARG A 24 9.06 -5.61 -1.08
CA ARG A 24 10.13 -4.64 -1.31
C ARG A 24 10.97 -4.99 -2.55
N ARG A 25 11.36 -6.26 -2.70
CA ARG A 25 12.16 -6.77 -3.84
C ARG A 25 11.52 -6.48 -5.20
N LYS A 26 10.19 -6.57 -5.30
CA LYS A 26 9.46 -6.32 -6.55
C LYS A 26 9.19 -4.83 -6.77
N SER A 27 8.91 -4.09 -5.70
CA SER A 27 8.66 -2.63 -5.76
C SER A 27 9.92 -1.78 -5.94
N GLY A 28 11.11 -2.29 -5.60
CA GLY A 28 12.35 -1.53 -5.55
C GLY A 28 12.45 -0.53 -4.38
N CYS A 29 11.47 -0.51 -3.47
CA CYS A 29 11.45 0.39 -2.32
C CYS A 29 12.66 0.19 -1.39
N THR A 30 13.04 1.23 -0.66
CA THR A 30 13.91 1.12 0.53
C THR A 30 13.14 0.52 1.71
N ALA A 31 13.82 0.12 2.78
CA ALA A 31 13.13 -0.38 3.98
C ALA A 31 12.19 0.69 4.57
N ALA A 32 12.70 1.92 4.72
CA ALA A 32 11.93 3.04 5.26
C ALA A 32 10.67 3.36 4.43
N SER A 33 10.79 3.38 3.10
CA SER A 33 9.64 3.61 2.22
C SER A 33 8.62 2.46 2.28
N GLN A 34 9.08 1.20 2.32
CA GLN A 34 8.20 0.04 2.47
C GLN A 34 7.39 0.09 3.79
N HIS A 35 8.01 0.52 4.89
CA HIS A 35 7.31 0.71 6.17
C HIS A 35 6.24 1.80 6.08
N ALA A 36 6.55 2.93 5.45
CA ALA A 36 5.60 4.03 5.24
C ALA A 36 4.41 3.59 4.38
N VAL A 37 4.67 2.90 3.26
CA VAL A 37 3.63 2.33 2.38
C VAL A 37 2.76 1.34 3.14
N SER A 38 3.36 0.41 3.90
CA SER A 38 2.61 -0.60 4.66
C SER A 38 1.66 0.04 5.67
N LEU A 39 2.11 1.09 6.37
CA LEU A 39 1.27 1.85 7.29
C LEU A 39 0.13 2.57 6.56
N ALA A 40 0.42 3.21 5.43
CA ALA A 40 -0.57 3.91 4.61
C ALA A 40 -1.64 2.96 4.06
N VAL A 41 -1.25 1.80 3.49
CA VAL A 41 -2.21 0.79 3.00
C VAL A 41 -3.12 0.29 4.11
N LYS A 42 -2.57 0.01 5.31
CA LYS A 42 -3.38 -0.45 6.45
C LYS A 42 -4.42 0.60 6.89
N ARG A 43 -4.02 1.88 6.91
CA ARG A 43 -4.94 3.00 7.21
C ARG A 43 -6.01 3.16 6.13
N ALA A 44 -5.63 3.12 4.86
CA ALA A 44 -6.57 3.19 3.74
C ALA A 44 -7.63 2.08 3.80
N ARG A 45 -7.23 0.86 4.15
CA ARG A 45 -8.16 -0.27 4.33
C ARG A 45 -9.12 -0.08 5.50
N PHE A 46 -8.61 0.41 6.64
CA PHE A 46 -9.44 0.68 7.81
C PHE A 46 -10.52 1.75 7.51
N MET A 47 -10.17 2.75 6.69
CA MET A 47 -11.09 3.82 6.27
C MET A 47 -11.97 3.43 5.07
N ALA A 48 -11.99 2.16 4.67
CA ALA A 48 -12.73 1.66 3.50
C ALA A 48 -12.37 2.31 2.15
N LEU A 49 -11.19 2.95 2.04
CA LEU A 49 -10.68 3.51 0.78
C LEU A 49 -10.05 2.44 -0.12
N MET A 50 -9.66 1.30 0.46
CA MET A 50 -9.12 0.14 -0.25
C MET A 50 -9.68 -1.14 0.37
N SER A 51 -9.86 -2.18 -0.45
CA SER A 51 -10.29 -3.49 0.00
C SER A 51 -9.14 -4.26 0.69
N TYR A 52 -9.53 -5.16 1.60
CA TYR A 52 -8.60 -6.10 2.24
C TYR A 52 -8.24 -7.28 1.33
N VAL A 53 -9.14 -7.62 0.42
CA VAL A 53 -9.02 -8.69 -0.58
C VAL A 53 -9.23 -8.05 -1.95
N GLY A 54 -8.61 -8.59 -2.98
CA GLY A 54 -8.83 -8.13 -4.36
C GLY A 54 -10.31 -8.08 -4.73
N ASP A 55 -10.63 -7.24 -5.72
CA ASP A 55 -11.93 -7.32 -6.41
C ASP A 55 -12.13 -8.71 -7.04
#